data_AF-X1HH88-F1
#
_entry.id   AF-X1HH88-F1
#
_cell.length_a   1.000
_cell.length_b   1.000
_cell.length_c   1.000
_cell.angle_alpha   90.00
_cell.angle_beta   90.00
_cell.angle_gamma   90.00
#
_symmetry.space_group_name_H-M   'P 1'
#
loop_
_entity.id
_entity.type
_entity.pdbx_description
1 polymer ?
#
loop_
_entity_poly.entity_id
_entity_poly.type
_entity_poly.pdbx_seq_one_letter_code
_entity_poly.pdbx_strand_id
1 'polypeptide(L)'
;MKQRLTDEVMALRVVKEFNDGDHVILGAGLPNLCALFIPEEKDVFFCAENGVFGYGHLLAAGEWEKADFDYVDAGYRFFATLPGMSLSDMGTSLDIIRGAHLDFAVLGALEVSEKGDLANWTLGSVHSIVYLWTVKCQPSNPLFFLYNQFLTAHLVFLQC
;
A
#
# COMPACT_ATOMS: atom_id res chain seq x y z
N MET A 1 -4.40 13.92 26.08
CA MET A 1 -4.49 13.30 24.75
C MET A 1 -3.06 13.08 24.27
N LYS A 2 -2.68 11.88 23.85
CA LYS A 2 -1.32 11.63 23.38
C LYS A 2 -1.12 12.29 22.00
N GLN A 3 0.11 12.74 21.73
CA GLN A 3 0.44 13.46 20.49
C GLN A 3 0.53 12.49 19.30
N ARG A 4 -0.10 12.86 18.17
CA ARG A 4 -0.01 12.09 16.92
C ARG A 4 1.42 12.14 16.37
N LEU A 5 1.92 11.00 15.90
CA LEU A 5 3.17 10.92 15.13
C LEU A 5 3.04 11.72 13.83
N THR A 6 4.15 12.23 13.31
CA THR A 6 4.13 12.83 11.97
C THR A 6 3.96 11.74 10.91
N ASP A 7 3.51 12.15 9.73
CA ASP A 7 3.23 11.25 8.62
C ASP A 7 4.51 10.51 8.16
N GLU A 8 5.65 11.18 8.18
CA GLU A 8 6.96 10.61 7.87
C GLU A 8 7.39 9.56 8.90
N VAL A 9 7.18 9.82 10.19
CA VAL A 9 7.53 8.87 11.26
C VAL A 9 6.68 7.61 11.16
N MET A 10 5.41 7.73 10.80
CA MET A 10 4.54 6.57 10.57
C MET A 10 4.99 5.75 9.36
N ALA A 11 5.31 6.39 8.25
CA ALA A 11 5.82 5.72 7.05
C ALA A 11 7.16 5.01 7.34
N LEU A 12 8.12 5.69 7.98
CA LEU A 12 9.40 5.10 8.40
C LEU A 12 9.21 3.88 9.31
N ARG A 13 8.21 3.91 10.20
CA ARG A 13 7.91 2.75 11.03
C ARG A 13 7.41 1.58 10.21
N VAL A 14 6.53 1.79 9.22
CA VAL A 14 6.02 0.72 8.36
C VAL A 14 7.12 0.15 7.46
N VAL A 15 8.00 0.98 6.90
CA VAL A 15 9.11 0.52 6.07
C VAL A 15 10.07 -0.44 6.80
N LYS A 16 10.15 -0.36 8.14
CA LYS A 16 10.92 -1.31 8.96
C LYS A 16 10.34 -2.73 8.95
N GLU A 17 9.07 -2.92 8.57
CA GLU A 17 8.46 -4.24 8.45
C GLU A 17 8.79 -4.94 7.13
N PHE A 18 9.13 -4.16 6.10
CA PHE A 18 9.50 -4.70 4.80
C PHE A 18 10.87 -5.40 4.85
N ASN A 19 11.02 -6.45 4.08
CA ASN A 19 12.24 -7.19 3.82
C ASN A 19 12.67 -6.96 2.37
N ASP A 20 13.92 -7.32 2.10
CA ASP A 20 14.44 -7.32 0.73
C ASP A 20 13.69 -8.34 -0.13
N GLY A 21 13.24 -7.91 -1.31
CA GLY A 21 12.44 -8.69 -2.25
C GLY A 21 10.92 -8.66 -2.04
N ASP A 22 10.41 -7.93 -1.04
CA ASP A 22 8.97 -7.88 -0.76
C ASP A 22 8.17 -7.22 -1.90
N HIS A 23 7.00 -7.78 -2.20
CA HIS A 23 6.02 -7.22 -3.13
C HIS A 23 4.91 -6.53 -2.34
N VAL A 24 4.75 -5.23 -2.58
CA VAL A 24 3.94 -4.36 -1.71
C VAL A 24 2.91 -3.58 -2.52
N ILE A 25 1.66 -3.57 -2.05
CA ILE A 25 0.64 -2.63 -2.53
C ILE A 25 0.44 -1.50 -1.52
N LEU A 26 0.49 -0.26 -2.02
CA LEU A 26 0.31 0.95 -1.22
C LEU A 26 -1.02 1.61 -1.58
N GLY A 27 -1.87 1.83 -0.59
CA GLY A 27 -3.11 2.60 -0.75
C GLY A 27 -2.86 4.07 -1.03
N ALA A 28 -3.87 4.75 -1.58
CA ALA A 28 -3.81 6.20 -1.81
C ALA A 28 -3.59 6.99 -0.51
N GLY A 29 -2.92 8.15 -0.62
CA GLY A 29 -2.61 9.03 0.53
C GLY A 29 -1.36 8.59 1.29
N LEU A 30 -1.45 8.60 2.64
CA LEU A 30 -0.35 8.34 3.57
C LEU A 30 0.52 7.11 3.26
N PRO A 31 -0.03 5.94 2.83
CA PRO A 31 0.80 4.77 2.52
C PRO A 31 1.89 5.03 1.47
N ASN A 32 1.65 5.93 0.52
CA ASN A 32 2.63 6.21 -0.54
C ASN A 32 3.92 6.83 -0.05
N LEU A 33 3.90 7.47 1.13
CA LEU A 33 5.13 7.98 1.74
C LEU A 33 6.12 6.85 2.03
N CYS A 34 5.67 5.60 2.22
CA CYS A 34 6.57 4.46 2.45
C CYS A 34 7.56 4.28 1.30
N ALA A 35 7.15 4.53 0.05
CA ALA A 35 8.02 4.41 -1.12
C ALA A 35 9.19 5.40 -1.11
N LEU A 36 9.07 6.52 -0.39
CA LEU A 36 10.14 7.53 -0.28
C LEU A 36 11.20 7.19 0.78
N PHE A 37 10.93 6.20 1.64
CA PHE A 37 11.78 5.87 2.79
C PHE A 37 12.42 4.48 2.69
N ILE A 38 12.30 3.79 1.56
CA ILE A 38 12.97 2.51 1.33
C ILE A 38 14.50 2.73 1.35
N PRO A 39 15.26 1.99 2.17
CA PRO A 39 16.72 2.06 2.17
C PRO A 39 17.32 1.65 0.82
N GLU A 40 18.44 2.26 0.42
CA GLU A 40 19.09 1.97 -0.88
C GLU A 40 19.54 0.51 -1.01
N GLU A 41 19.82 -0.16 0.11
CA GLU A 41 20.25 -1.56 0.16
C GLU A 41 19.09 -2.59 0.09
N LYS A 42 17.85 -2.14 -0.07
CA LYS A 42 16.66 -3.00 -0.07
C LYS A 42 15.84 -2.79 -1.33
N ASP A 43 15.63 -3.87 -2.07
CA ASP A 43 14.71 -3.89 -3.21
C ASP A 43 13.29 -4.22 -2.73
N VAL A 44 12.36 -3.28 -2.93
CA VAL A 44 10.92 -3.48 -2.65
C VAL A 44 10.14 -3.20 -3.93
N PHE A 45 9.30 -4.14 -4.34
CA PHE A 45 8.58 -4.08 -5.61
C PHE A 45 7.15 -3.60 -5.39
N PHE A 46 6.84 -2.40 -5.87
CA PHE A 46 5.49 -1.84 -5.74
C PHE A 46 4.54 -2.37 -6.81
N CYS A 47 3.34 -2.71 -6.37
CA CYS A 47 2.27 -3.24 -7.20
C CYS A 47 1.04 -2.32 -7.12
N ALA A 48 0.30 -2.20 -8.21
CA ALA A 48 -0.95 -1.44 -8.27
C ALA A 48 -2.09 -2.34 -8.73
N GLU A 49 -3.26 -2.20 -8.11
CA GLU A 49 -4.42 -3.08 -8.33
C GLU A 49 -4.93 -3.10 -9.79
N ASN A 50 -4.62 -2.06 -10.56
CA ASN A 50 -4.93 -1.97 -11.99
C ASN A 50 -3.99 -2.80 -12.89
N GLY A 51 -3.08 -3.60 -12.33
CA GLY A 51 -2.30 -4.61 -13.06
C GLY A 51 -0.88 -4.17 -13.40
N VAL A 52 -0.28 -3.31 -12.59
CA VAL A 52 1.13 -2.92 -12.73
C VAL A 52 1.95 -3.52 -11.59
N PHE A 53 3.08 -4.15 -11.90
CA PHE A 53 3.96 -4.79 -10.92
C PHE A 53 5.41 -4.35 -11.13
N GLY A 54 6.07 -3.95 -10.04
CA GLY A 54 7.48 -3.53 -10.05
C GLY A 54 7.69 -2.16 -10.71
N TYR A 55 6.76 -1.22 -10.52
CA TYR A 55 6.93 0.14 -11.03
C TYR A 55 7.91 0.96 -10.17
N GLY A 56 8.50 1.99 -10.78
CA GLY A 56 9.46 2.88 -10.13
C GLY A 56 8.84 3.98 -9.28
N HIS A 57 9.59 5.06 -9.05
CA HIS A 57 9.09 6.18 -8.28
C HIS A 57 7.92 6.89 -9.00
N LEU A 58 7.00 7.44 -8.22
CA LEU A 58 5.97 8.34 -8.73
C LEU A 58 6.63 9.62 -9.26
N LEU A 59 6.21 10.07 -10.44
CA LEU A 59 6.77 11.26 -11.06
C LEU A 59 6.39 12.52 -10.28
N ALA A 60 7.36 13.39 -10.04
CA ALA A 60 7.10 14.70 -9.46
C ALA A 60 6.49 15.67 -10.49
N ALA A 61 5.89 16.77 -10.02
CA ALA A 61 5.31 17.79 -10.90
C ALA A 61 6.32 18.38 -11.92
N GLY A 62 7.62 18.35 -11.60
CA GLY A 62 8.70 18.80 -12.49
C GLY A 62 9.15 17.78 -13.53
N GLU A 63 8.53 16.60 -13.61
CA GLU A 63 8.90 15.50 -14.50
C GLU A 63 7.77 15.11 -15.46
N TRP A 64 6.84 16.04 -15.70
CA TRP A 64 5.65 15.80 -16.52
C TRP A 64 5.96 15.36 -17.95
N GLU A 65 7.12 15.74 -18.49
CA GLU A 65 7.60 15.31 -19.80
C GLU A 65 7.87 13.80 -19.90
N LYS A 66 8.03 13.12 -18.77
CA LYS A 66 8.23 11.66 -18.69
C LYS A 66 6.92 10.90 -18.48
N ALA A 67 5.80 11.62 -18.32
CA ALA A 67 4.50 11.01 -18.09
C ALA A 67 4.02 10.25 -19.33
N ASP A 68 3.57 9.02 -19.13
CA ASP A 68 2.90 8.19 -20.13
C ASP A 68 1.47 7.87 -19.64
N PHE A 69 0.47 8.19 -20.44
CA PHE A 69 -0.95 8.00 -20.10
C PHE A 69 -1.35 6.52 -19.96
N ASP A 70 -0.55 5.61 -20.50
CA ASP A 70 -0.74 4.17 -20.32
C ASP A 70 -0.13 3.66 -19.00
N TYR A 71 0.70 4.46 -18.32
CA TYR A 71 1.41 4.09 -17.09
C TYR A 71 0.99 4.96 -15.90
N VAL A 72 -0.12 4.55 -15.30
CA VAL A 72 -0.66 5.15 -14.09
C VAL A 72 -0.91 4.09 -13.01
N ASP A 73 -0.71 4.48 -11.75
CA ASP A 73 -1.08 3.63 -10.62
C ASP A 73 -2.59 3.71 -10.32
N ALA A 74 -3.02 2.99 -9.28
CA ALA A 74 -4.41 2.97 -8.81
C ALA A 74 -4.95 4.36 -8.38
N GLY A 75 -4.05 5.30 -8.07
CA GLY A 75 -4.36 6.68 -7.71
C GLY A 75 -4.33 7.66 -8.88
N TYR A 76 -4.23 7.16 -10.12
CA TYR A 76 -4.08 7.96 -11.35
C TYR A 76 -2.81 8.83 -11.37
N ARG A 77 -1.74 8.36 -10.75
CA ARG A 77 -0.44 9.06 -10.75
C ARG A 77 0.51 8.35 -11.70
N PHE A 78 1.28 9.14 -12.42
CA PHE A 78 2.33 8.66 -13.29
C PHE A 78 3.52 8.15 -12.49
N PHE A 79 4.18 7.13 -13.01
CA PHE A 79 5.39 6.56 -12.43
C PHE A 79 6.46 6.32 -13.49
N ALA A 80 7.72 6.25 -13.06
CA ALA A 80 8.81 5.80 -13.90
C ALA A 80 8.75 4.27 -14.10
N THR A 81 9.02 3.80 -15.32
CA THR A 81 9.14 2.36 -15.59
C THR A 81 10.52 1.85 -15.14
N LEU A 82 10.57 0.60 -14.67
CA LEU A 82 11.81 -0.07 -14.29
C LEU A 82 12.02 -1.35 -15.11
N PRO A 83 13.28 -1.77 -15.37
CA PRO A 83 13.55 -3.09 -15.91
C PRO A 83 12.93 -4.18 -15.03
N GLY A 84 12.20 -5.12 -15.64
CA GLY A 84 11.48 -6.16 -14.91
C GLY A 84 10.05 -5.80 -14.52
N MET A 85 9.59 -4.57 -14.77
CA MET A 85 8.18 -4.22 -14.64
C MET A 85 7.32 -5.12 -15.52
N SER A 86 6.18 -5.58 -14.99
CA SER A 86 5.22 -6.40 -15.72
C SER A 86 3.81 -5.84 -15.62
N LEU A 87 2.99 -6.21 -16.61
CA LEU A 87 1.60 -5.76 -16.74
C LEU A 87 0.68 -6.98 -16.82
N SER A 88 -0.51 -6.87 -16.24
CA SER A 88 -1.59 -7.85 -16.37
C SER A 88 -2.92 -7.14 -16.61
N ASP A 89 -3.94 -7.91 -16.99
CA ASP A 89 -5.31 -7.42 -16.87
C ASP A 89 -5.72 -7.30 -15.39
N MET A 90 -6.79 -6.54 -15.14
CA MET A 90 -7.30 -6.28 -13.79
C MET A 90 -7.82 -7.55 -13.10
N GLY A 91 -8.34 -8.52 -13.84
CA GLY A 91 -8.81 -9.80 -13.28
C GLY A 91 -7.65 -10.57 -12.66
N THR A 92 -6.59 -10.78 -13.45
CA THR A 92 -5.35 -11.41 -13.00
C THR A 92 -4.71 -10.67 -11.82
N SER A 93 -4.68 -9.34 -11.87
CA SER A 93 -4.15 -8.51 -10.78
C SER A 93 -4.88 -8.74 -9.45
N LEU A 94 -6.22 -8.73 -9.51
CA LEU A 94 -7.03 -8.97 -8.33
C LEU A 94 -6.94 -10.42 -7.85
N ASP A 95 -6.69 -11.40 -8.74
CA ASP A 95 -6.44 -12.79 -8.35
C ASP A 95 -5.09 -12.94 -7.62
N ILE A 96 -4.04 -12.22 -8.05
CA ILE A 96 -2.76 -12.13 -7.33
C ILE A 96 -2.98 -11.58 -5.92
N ILE A 97 -3.71 -10.48 -5.81
CA ILE A 97 -4.04 -9.84 -4.54
C ILE A 97 -4.84 -10.79 -3.64
N ARG A 98 -5.96 -11.35 -4.14
CA ARG A 98 -6.82 -12.28 -3.39
C ARG A 98 -6.14 -13.58 -3.02
N GLY A 99 -5.25 -14.07 -3.86
CA GLY A 99 -4.46 -15.28 -3.64
C GLY A 99 -3.35 -15.10 -2.61
N ALA A 100 -3.21 -13.91 -2.01
CA ALA A 100 -2.15 -13.58 -1.06
C ALA A 100 -0.74 -13.81 -1.65
N HIS A 101 -0.56 -13.45 -2.91
CA HIS A 101 0.73 -13.51 -3.61
C HIS A 101 1.59 -12.25 -3.41
N LEU A 102 1.03 -11.19 -2.81
CA LEU A 102 1.80 -10.06 -2.30
C LEU A 102 2.32 -10.36 -0.90
N ASP A 103 3.36 -9.64 -0.45
CA ASP A 103 3.90 -9.75 0.90
C ASP A 103 3.22 -8.76 1.85
N PHE A 104 2.94 -7.54 1.38
CA PHE A 104 2.30 -6.51 2.19
C PHE A 104 1.23 -5.70 1.44
N ALA A 105 0.19 -5.33 2.18
CA ALA A 105 -0.74 -4.28 1.82
C ALA A 105 -0.73 -3.19 2.90
N VAL A 106 -0.47 -1.94 2.50
CA VAL A 106 -0.48 -0.78 3.40
C VAL A 106 -1.64 0.12 3.03
N LEU A 107 -2.60 0.27 3.94
CA LEU A 107 -3.81 1.04 3.72
C LEU A 107 -3.94 2.17 4.73
N GLY A 108 -4.62 3.23 4.32
CA GLY A 108 -5.13 4.21 5.25
C GLY A 108 -6.31 3.67 6.05
N ALA A 109 -6.48 4.14 7.29
CA ALA A 109 -7.66 3.85 8.10
C ALA A 109 -8.26 5.11 8.74
N LEU A 110 -9.58 5.08 8.93
CA LEU A 110 -10.34 6.03 9.74
C LEU A 110 -10.47 5.49 11.16
N GLU A 111 -10.83 4.22 11.29
CA GLU A 111 -10.87 3.50 12.56
C GLU A 111 -10.38 2.06 12.34
N VAL A 112 -9.80 1.50 13.39
CA VAL A 112 -9.37 0.11 13.44
C VAL A 112 -9.84 -0.47 14.78
N SER A 113 -10.54 -1.59 14.76
CA SER A 113 -10.97 -2.26 16.00
C SER A 113 -9.82 -3.00 16.65
N GLU A 114 -9.90 -3.29 17.96
CA GLU A 114 -8.92 -4.13 18.66
C GLU A 114 -8.79 -5.54 18.06
N LYS A 115 -9.83 -5.99 17.32
CA LYS A 115 -9.86 -7.29 16.64
C LYS A 115 -9.32 -7.24 15.21
N GLY A 116 -8.95 -6.04 14.72
CA GLY A 116 -8.43 -5.83 13.38
C GLY A 116 -9.48 -5.57 12.30
N ASP A 117 -10.71 -5.19 12.67
CA ASP A 117 -11.68 -4.69 11.69
C ASP A 117 -11.25 -3.31 11.20
N LEU A 118 -11.32 -3.08 9.89
CA LEU A 118 -10.87 -1.84 9.25
C LEU A 118 -12.06 -1.02 8.73
N ALA A 119 -12.13 0.26 9.10
CA ALA A 119 -13.03 1.22 8.48
C ALA A 119 -12.20 2.29 7.74
N ASN A 120 -12.32 2.32 6.41
CA ASN A 120 -11.56 3.27 5.58
C ASN A 120 -12.26 3.76 4.29
N TRP A 121 -13.48 3.31 4.00
CA TRP A 121 -14.11 3.51 2.68
C TRP A 121 -15.18 4.61 2.63
N THR A 122 -15.90 4.85 3.72
CA THR A 122 -16.90 5.91 3.80
C THR A 122 -17.16 6.31 5.23
N LEU A 123 -17.48 7.59 5.42
CA LEU A 123 -17.98 8.16 6.67
C LEU A 123 -19.43 8.65 6.53
N GLY A 124 -20.03 8.49 5.35
CA GLY A 124 -21.28 9.16 4.98
C GLY A 124 -21.17 10.69 4.85
N SER A 125 -20.00 11.28 5.14
CA SER A 125 -19.65 12.70 5.00
C SER A 125 -18.12 12.85 4.89
N VAL A 126 -17.60 13.93 4.29
CA VAL A 126 -16.16 14.03 3.93
C VAL A 126 -15.28 14.26 5.18
N HIS A 127 -14.47 13.28 5.60
CA HIS A 127 -13.27 13.52 6.42
C HIS A 127 -12.08 12.71 5.89
N SER A 128 -10.89 13.20 6.18
CA SER A 128 -9.61 12.63 5.75
C SER A 128 -9.21 11.39 6.58
N ILE A 129 -8.56 10.44 5.92
CA ILE A 129 -7.89 9.27 6.52
C ILE A 129 -6.86 9.71 7.56
N VAL A 130 -6.78 9.01 8.70
CA VAL A 130 -6.02 9.47 9.88
C VAL A 130 -4.88 8.53 10.26
N TYR A 131 -5.00 7.24 9.96
CA TYR A 131 -4.09 6.18 10.40
C TYR A 131 -3.47 5.40 9.24
N LEU A 132 -2.33 4.77 9.51
CA LEU A 132 -1.70 3.79 8.62
C LEU A 132 -1.92 2.38 9.17
N TRP A 133 -2.35 1.46 8.31
CA TRP A 133 -2.65 0.09 8.67
C TRP A 133 -1.96 -0.85 7.70
N THR A 134 -1.11 -1.72 8.23
CA THR A 134 -0.27 -2.63 7.44
C THR A 134 -0.71 -4.05 7.66
N VAL A 135 -0.87 -4.79 6.57
CA VAL A 135 -1.20 -6.22 6.57
C VAL A 135 -0.06 -6.96 5.93
N LYS A 136 0.48 -7.93 6.66
CA LYS A 136 1.34 -8.95 6.07
C LYS A 136 0.43 -10.01 5.46
N CYS A 137 0.53 -10.18 4.16
CA CYS A 137 -0.20 -11.19 3.42
C CYS A 137 0.43 -12.56 3.69
N GLN A 138 -0.37 -13.54 4.09
CA GLN A 138 0.10 -14.88 4.40
C GLN A 138 -0.75 -15.91 3.63
N PRO A 139 -0.15 -16.91 2.97
CA PRO A 139 -0.90 -17.95 2.25
C PRO A 139 -1.84 -18.75 3.15
N SER A 140 -1.55 -18.83 4.46
CA SER A 140 -2.41 -19.49 5.45
C SER A 140 -3.67 -18.71 5.82
N ASN A 141 -3.83 -17.47 5.35
CA ASN A 141 -5.01 -16.65 5.61
C ASN A 141 -5.50 -15.87 4.36
N PRO A 142 -6.17 -16.55 3.42
CA PRO A 142 -6.68 -15.95 2.18
C PRO A 142 -7.97 -15.13 2.36
N LEU A 143 -8.56 -15.07 3.56
CA LEU A 143 -9.86 -14.44 3.81
C LEU A 143 -9.85 -12.90 3.76
N PHE A 144 -8.69 -12.30 3.52
CA PHE A 144 -8.53 -10.86 3.61
C PHE A 144 -9.30 -10.06 2.53
N PHE A 145 -9.57 -10.66 1.36
CA PHE A 145 -10.05 -9.92 0.18
C PHE A 145 -11.49 -10.20 -0.25
N LEU A 146 -12.23 -10.98 0.54
CA LEU A 146 -13.65 -11.27 0.30
C LEU A 146 -14.41 -11.06 1.60
N TYR A 147 -14.99 -9.88 1.76
CA TYR A 147 -15.90 -9.52 2.85
C TYR A 147 -15.26 -9.43 4.25
N ASN A 148 -15.79 -8.49 5.03
CA ASN A 148 -15.59 -8.34 6.48
C ASN A 148 -15.28 -9.67 7.20
N GLN A 149 -14.04 -9.79 7.72
CA GLN A 149 -13.60 -10.47 8.95
C GLN A 149 -12.51 -11.58 8.83
N PHE A 150 -11.60 -11.50 9.83
CA PHE A 150 -10.76 -12.52 10.49
C PHE A 150 -9.26 -12.75 10.10
N LEU A 151 -8.42 -11.97 10.81
CA LEU A 151 -7.26 -12.34 11.65
C LEU A 151 -6.10 -13.20 11.09
N THR A 152 -5.04 -12.54 10.61
CA THR A 152 -3.71 -12.44 11.26
C THR A 152 -2.99 -11.24 10.66
N ALA A 153 -3.47 -10.03 10.96
CA ALA A 153 -2.69 -8.82 10.72
C ALA A 153 -1.69 -8.68 11.88
N HIS A 154 -0.40 -8.56 11.57
CA HIS A 154 0.49 -7.85 12.49
C HIS A 154 0.04 -6.38 12.44
N LEU A 155 -0.95 -6.05 13.28
CA LEU A 155 -1.37 -4.68 13.52
C LEU A 155 -0.15 -3.92 14.04
N VAL A 156 0.56 -3.23 13.15
CA VAL A 156 1.37 -2.09 13.55
C VAL A 156 0.40 -0.97 13.86
N PHE A 157 -0.25 -1.06 15.03
CA PHE A 157 -1.04 0.03 15.59
C PHE A 157 -0.08 1.19 15.83
N LEU A 158 -0.04 2.13 14.90
CA LEU A 158 0.52 3.46 15.13
C LEU A 158 -0.60 4.35 15.66
N GLN A 159 -1.27 3.91 16.73
CA GLN A 159 -2.09 4.79 17.55
C GLN A 159 -1.27 5.24 18.76
N CYS A 160 -1.11 6.56 18.83
CA CYS A 160 -1.03 7.39 20.02
C CYS A 160 -1.07 6.61 21.35
#